data_AF-A0AA35RXJ8-F1
#
_entry.id   AF-A0AA35RXJ8-F1
#
_cell.length_a   1.000
_cell.length_b   1.000
_cell.length_c   1.000
_cell.angle_alpha   90.00
_cell.angle_beta   90.00
_cell.angle_gamma   90.00
#
_symmetry.space_group_name_H-M   'P 1'
#
loop_
_entity.id
_entity.type
_entity.pdbx_description
1 polymer ?
#
loop_
_entity_poly.entity_id
_entity_poly.type
_entity_poly.pdbx_seq_one_letter_code
_entity_poly.pdbx_strand_id
1 'polypeptide(L)'
;WPSATVSGGSERSYDITTLFGDSSYSIRVSAMNAAGSAISDPLVISTAEAGPTAPPASLSSSSVTPSSFSIQWERVPCIHRNGYITGYSGTGEWEHAMIDVNGPDVLTTDISGLVSDTMYLVQVAGVNGQGTGVYRDLTATTPQS
;
A
#
# COMPACT_ATOMS: atom_id res chain seq x y z
N TRP A 1 9.71 -10.22 15.47
CA TRP A 1 10.83 -10.21 14.53
C TRP A 1 10.67 -11.40 13.60
N PRO A 2 10.70 -11.23 12.27
CA PRO A 2 10.75 -12.36 11.36
C PRO A 2 12.00 -13.19 11.69
N SER A 3 11.85 -14.50 11.83
CA SER A 3 12.95 -15.44 11.99
C SER A 3 12.75 -16.58 11.00
N ALA A 4 13.86 -17.03 10.41
CA ALA A 4 13.89 -18.22 9.57
C ALA A 4 14.86 -19.21 10.19
N THR A 5 14.51 -20.50 10.15
CA THR A 5 15.39 -21.58 10.61
C THR A 5 15.78 -22.43 9.41
N VAL A 6 17.08 -22.59 9.21
CA VAL A 6 17.65 -23.47 8.19
C VAL A 6 18.24 -24.70 8.88
N SER A 7 17.93 -25.90 8.39
CA SER A 7 18.39 -27.18 8.94
C SER A 7 19.31 -27.90 7.96
N GLY A 8 20.25 -28.72 8.47
CA GLY A 8 21.13 -29.56 7.63
C GLY A 8 22.60 -29.12 7.53
N GLY A 9 23.00 -28.02 8.18
CA GLY A 9 24.41 -27.66 8.46
C GLY A 9 25.33 -27.37 7.27
N SER A 10 24.85 -27.51 6.04
CA SER A 10 25.61 -27.32 4.81
C SER A 10 25.25 -26.04 4.06
N GLU A 11 24.07 -25.48 4.32
CA GLU A 11 23.63 -24.21 3.75
C GLU A 11 24.35 -23.03 4.41
N ARG A 12 24.85 -22.11 3.58
CA ARG A 12 25.59 -20.91 4.00
C ARG A 12 24.92 -19.61 3.53
N SER A 13 23.73 -19.70 2.95
CA SER A 13 22.97 -18.58 2.40
C SER A 13 21.48 -18.78 2.65
N TYR A 14 20.75 -17.68 2.83
CA TYR A 14 19.30 -17.69 2.96
C TYR A 14 18.73 -16.38 2.41
N ASP A 15 17.73 -16.47 1.54
CA ASP A 15 17.06 -15.31 0.98
C ASP A 15 15.86 -14.90 1.84
N ILE A 16 15.93 -13.67 2.39
CA ILE A 16 14.81 -13.10 3.16
C ILE A 16 13.95 -12.27 2.20
N THR A 17 12.78 -12.78 1.83
CA THR A 17 11.91 -12.17 0.81
C THR A 17 10.76 -11.33 1.37
N THR A 18 10.62 -11.27 2.70
CA THR A 18 9.49 -10.62 3.38
C THR A 18 9.86 -9.28 4.02
N LEU A 19 10.90 -8.60 3.52
CA LEU A 19 11.32 -7.29 4.01
C LEU A 19 10.46 -6.19 3.35
N PHE A 20 10.09 -5.18 4.13
CA PHE A 20 9.46 -3.96 3.61
C PHE A 20 10.50 -3.08 2.93
N GLY A 21 10.07 -2.29 1.94
CA GLY A 21 10.91 -1.29 1.30
C GLY A 21 11.15 -0.10 2.24
N ASP A 22 12.17 0.70 1.91
CA ASP A 22 12.53 1.91 2.68
C ASP A 22 12.65 1.66 4.19
N SER A 23 13.28 0.53 4.56
CA SER A 23 13.32 0.04 5.94
C SER A 23 14.72 -0.43 6.32
N SER A 24 15.12 -0.13 7.56
CA SER A 24 16.39 -0.62 8.11
C SER A 24 16.17 -1.87 8.97
N TYR A 25 16.97 -2.91 8.72
CA TYR A 25 16.92 -4.19 9.39
C TYR A 25 18.25 -4.51 10.08
N SER A 26 18.19 -5.14 11.25
CA SER A 26 19.33 -5.78 11.88
C SER A 26 19.18 -7.29 11.81
N ILE A 27 20.13 -7.95 11.15
CA ILE A 27 20.13 -9.39 10.90
C ILE A 27 21.25 -10.03 11.73
N ARG A 28 20.93 -11.17 12.35
CA ARG A 28 21.89 -12.02 13.07
C ARG A 28 21.68 -13.47 12.67
N VAL A 29 22.77 -14.24 12.65
CA VAL A 29 22.73 -15.68 12.41
C VAL A 29 23.06 -16.40 13.70
N SER A 30 22.27 -17.42 14.05
CA SER A 30 22.53 -18.29 15.20
C SER A 30 22.93 -19.68 14.71
N ALA A 31 24.08 -20.17 15.16
CA ALA A 31 24.51 -21.55 14.96
C ALA A 31 24.25 -22.34 16.25
N MET A 32 23.65 -23.53 16.13
CA MET A 32 23.33 -24.39 17.28
C MET A 32 23.90 -25.80 17.08
N ASN A 33 24.43 -26.39 18.14
CA ASN A 33 24.85 -27.78 18.21
C ASN A 33 24.45 -28.40 19.57
N ALA A 34 24.85 -29.65 19.83
CA ALA A 34 24.52 -30.33 21.09
C ALA A 34 25.09 -29.67 22.35
N ALA A 35 26.14 -28.85 22.22
CA ALA A 35 26.76 -28.14 23.34
C ALA A 35 26.15 -26.75 23.60
N GLY A 36 25.34 -26.20 22.68
CA GLY A 36 24.69 -24.90 22.84
C GLY A 36 24.53 -24.14 21.52
N SER A 37 24.36 -22.82 21.63
CA SER A 37 24.23 -21.91 20.48
C SER A 37 25.16 -20.71 20.57
N ALA A 38 25.57 -20.19 19.42
CA ALA A 38 26.34 -18.96 19.29
C ALA A 38 25.70 -18.05 18.22
N ILE A 39 25.70 -16.75 18.47
CA ILE A 39 25.06 -15.74 17.62
C ILE A 39 26.14 -14.84 17.02
N SER A 40 26.02 -14.49 15.75
CA SER A 40 26.92 -13.55 15.07
C SER A 40 26.77 -12.11 15.58
N ASP A 41 27.74 -11.27 15.25
CA ASP A 41 27.55 -9.81 15.30
C ASP A 41 26.39 -9.38 14.38
N PRO A 42 25.70 -8.27 14.69
CA PRO A 42 24.60 -7.77 13.88
C PRO A 42 25.11 -7.19 12.56
N LEU A 43 24.47 -7.59 11.46
CA LEU A 43 24.58 -6.92 10.17
C LEU A 43 23.38 -5.97 10.03
N VAL A 44 23.64 -4.68 9.81
CA VAL A 44 22.59 -3.69 9.54
C VAL A 44 22.52 -3.44 8.05
N ILE A 45 21.32 -3.57 7.48
CA ILE A 45 21.04 -3.31 6.07
C ILE A 45 19.82 -2.39 5.93
N SER A 46 19.75 -1.65 4.82
CA SER A 46 18.57 -0.89 4.44
C SER A 46 18.07 -1.38 3.09
N THR A 47 16.76 -1.55 2.97
CA THR A 47 16.10 -1.89 1.71
C THR A 47 15.89 -0.64 0.86
N ALA A 48 15.92 -0.79 -0.47
CA ALA A 48 15.52 0.27 -1.37
C ALA A 48 14.02 0.59 -1.20
N GLU A 49 13.59 1.75 -1.70
CA GLU A 49 12.17 2.04 -1.84
C GLU A 49 11.50 1.00 -2.76
N ALA A 50 10.20 0.78 -2.54
CA ALA A 50 9.35 -0.02 -3.42
C ALA A 50 7.97 0.65 -3.52
N GLY A 51 7.12 0.23 -4.45
CA GLY A 51 5.75 0.75 -4.53
C GLY A 51 4.93 0.46 -3.25
N PRO A 52 3.87 1.23 -2.97
CA PRO A 52 3.03 0.96 -1.81
C PRO A 52 2.34 -0.41 -1.92
N THR A 53 2.49 -1.26 -0.90
CA THR A 53 1.98 -2.65 -0.91
C THR A 53 0.56 -2.79 -0.36
N ALA A 54 -0.01 -1.72 0.17
CA ALA A 54 -1.39 -1.70 0.66
C ALA A 54 -2.11 -0.45 0.14
N PRO A 55 -3.43 -0.52 -0.03
CA PRO A 55 -4.21 0.64 -0.43
C PRO A 55 -4.33 1.68 0.70
N PRO A 56 -4.86 2.87 0.38
CA PRO A 56 -5.38 3.80 1.39
C PRO A 56 -6.40 3.11 2.31
N ALA A 57 -6.43 3.53 3.58
CA ALA A 57 -7.40 3.00 4.53
C ALA A 57 -8.75 3.73 4.40
N SER A 58 -9.83 3.16 4.97
CA SER A 58 -11.14 3.81 5.14
C SER A 58 -11.66 4.62 3.94
N LEU A 59 -11.86 3.97 2.78
CA LEU A 59 -12.44 4.60 1.59
C LEU A 59 -13.96 4.74 1.75
N SER A 60 -14.52 5.95 1.56
CA SER A 60 -15.96 6.20 1.66
C SER A 60 -16.44 7.31 0.72
N SER A 61 -17.74 7.30 0.40
CA SER A 61 -18.41 8.34 -0.39
C SER A 61 -19.31 9.22 0.46
N SER A 62 -19.42 10.50 0.11
CA SER A 62 -20.34 11.46 0.71
C SER A 62 -20.90 12.43 -0.34
N SER A 63 -21.79 13.34 0.08
CA SER A 63 -22.36 14.40 -0.79
C SER A 63 -22.93 13.88 -2.11
N VAL A 64 -23.62 12.74 -2.07
CA VAL A 64 -24.13 12.06 -3.27
C VAL A 64 -25.32 12.84 -3.85
N THR A 65 -25.23 13.17 -5.13
CA THR A 65 -26.27 13.81 -5.95
C THR A 65 -26.56 12.94 -7.18
N PRO A 66 -27.63 13.22 -7.95
CA PRO A 66 -27.89 12.50 -9.20
C PRO A 66 -26.76 12.56 -10.24
N SER A 67 -25.77 13.45 -10.11
CA SER A 67 -24.69 13.61 -11.09
C SER A 67 -23.29 13.78 -10.47
N SER A 68 -23.14 13.61 -9.16
CA SER A 68 -21.85 13.77 -8.47
C SER A 68 -21.80 13.04 -7.12
N PHE A 69 -20.61 12.77 -6.62
CA PHE A 69 -20.37 12.43 -5.22
C PHE A 69 -18.92 12.80 -4.84
N SER A 70 -18.67 13.00 -3.55
CA SER A 70 -17.33 13.14 -3.00
C SER A 70 -16.81 11.78 -2.53
N ILE A 71 -15.51 11.51 -2.71
CA ILE A 71 -14.83 10.36 -2.12
C ILE A 71 -13.75 10.82 -1.16
N GLN A 72 -13.59 10.09 -0.05
CA GLN A 72 -12.56 10.35 0.95
C GLN A 72 -11.86 9.06 1.37
N TRP A 73 -10.62 9.17 1.80
CA TRP A 73 -9.81 8.05 2.31
C TRP A 73 -8.92 8.47 3.47
N GLU A 74 -8.33 7.49 4.14
CA GLU A 74 -7.20 7.67 5.05
C GLU A 74 -5.89 7.30 4.37
N ARG A 75 -4.76 7.77 4.92
CA ARG A 75 -3.43 7.51 4.37
C ARG A 75 -3.14 6.01 4.27
N VAL A 76 -2.29 5.63 3.31
CA VAL A 76 -1.67 4.30 3.28
C VAL A 76 -0.97 4.05 4.64
N PRO A 77 -1.19 2.90 5.30
CA PRO A 77 -0.51 2.59 6.56
C PRO A 77 1.01 2.67 6.42
N CYS A 78 1.70 3.28 7.40
CA CYS A 78 3.13 3.61 7.30
C CYS A 78 4.00 2.43 6.86
N ILE A 79 3.76 1.25 7.43
CA ILE A 79 4.53 0.03 7.14
C ILE A 79 4.39 -0.49 5.70
N HIS A 80 3.38 -0.01 4.96
CA HIS A 80 3.09 -0.46 3.59
C HIS A 80 3.37 0.62 2.55
N ARG A 81 3.90 1.78 2.95
CA ARG A 81 4.21 2.87 2.01
C ARG A 81 5.46 2.57 1.19
N ASN A 82 6.41 1.84 1.78
CA ASN A 82 7.70 1.46 1.19
C ASN A 82 8.45 2.65 0.54
N GLY A 83 8.29 3.84 1.11
CA GLY A 83 8.75 5.11 0.55
C GLY A 83 7.78 6.25 0.92
N TYR A 84 8.10 7.47 0.51
CA TYR A 84 7.24 8.63 0.76
C TYR A 84 6.06 8.71 -0.22
N ILE A 85 4.83 8.76 0.29
CA ILE A 85 3.64 8.96 -0.55
C ILE A 85 3.68 10.37 -1.15
N THR A 86 3.49 10.46 -2.46
CA THR A 86 3.49 11.70 -3.25
C THR A 86 2.09 12.12 -3.68
N GLY A 87 1.14 11.19 -3.68
CA GLY A 87 -0.24 11.43 -4.08
C GLY A 87 -1.09 10.16 -4.05
N TYR A 88 -2.26 10.24 -4.64
CA TYR A 88 -3.20 9.14 -4.81
C TYR A 88 -3.68 9.10 -6.26
N SER A 89 -3.84 7.90 -6.79
CA SER A 89 -4.41 7.67 -8.11
C SER A 89 -5.67 6.85 -7.99
N GLY A 90 -6.66 7.11 -8.84
CA GLY A 90 -7.91 6.38 -8.88
C GLY A 90 -8.42 6.17 -10.29
N THR A 91 -9.32 5.22 -10.42
CA THR A 91 -9.99 4.87 -11.68
C THR A 91 -11.48 4.72 -11.42
N GLY A 92 -12.30 4.99 -12.43
CA GLY A 92 -13.73 4.72 -12.39
C GLY A 92 -14.23 4.14 -13.69
N GLU A 93 -15.32 3.38 -13.64
CA GLU A 93 -15.99 2.86 -14.84
C GLU A 93 -16.68 3.97 -15.67
N TRP A 94 -16.84 5.17 -15.09
CA TRP A 94 -17.26 6.35 -15.82
C TRP A 94 -16.08 6.90 -16.64
N GLU A 95 -16.26 6.97 -17.96
CA GLU A 95 -15.32 7.55 -18.94
C GLU A 95 -13.87 7.01 -18.93
N HIS A 96 -13.54 5.95 -18.17
CA HIS A 96 -12.16 5.54 -17.89
C HIS A 96 -11.29 6.70 -17.35
N ALA A 97 -11.90 7.68 -16.69
CA ALA A 97 -11.18 8.84 -16.19
C ALA A 97 -10.26 8.43 -15.01
N MET A 98 -8.99 8.85 -15.09
CA MET A 98 -8.07 8.72 -13.97
C MET A 98 -8.26 9.89 -13.01
N ILE A 99 -8.33 9.58 -11.73
CA ILE A 99 -8.34 10.54 -10.63
C ILE A 99 -6.92 10.65 -10.13
N ASP A 100 -6.20 11.72 -10.44
CA ASP A 100 -4.87 11.96 -9.89
C ASP A 100 -4.90 13.10 -8.88
N VAL A 101 -4.55 12.76 -7.65
CA VAL A 101 -4.54 13.68 -6.51
C VAL A 101 -3.11 13.87 -6.06
N ASN A 102 -2.60 15.09 -6.21
CA ASN A 102 -1.24 15.45 -5.83
C ASN A 102 -1.17 15.84 -4.35
N GLY A 103 -0.18 15.28 -3.65
CA GLY A 103 0.11 15.57 -2.25
C GLY A 103 -0.34 14.45 -1.31
N PRO A 104 0.49 14.04 -0.34
CA PRO A 104 0.18 12.95 0.59
C PRO A 104 -0.96 13.25 1.56
N ASP A 105 -1.29 14.53 1.72
CA ASP A 105 -2.26 15.03 2.69
C ASP A 105 -3.60 15.39 2.06
N VAL A 106 -3.71 15.29 0.73
CA VAL A 106 -4.98 15.42 0.04
C VAL A 106 -5.67 14.05 0.08
N LEU A 107 -6.76 13.98 0.85
CA LEU A 107 -7.43 12.74 1.25
C LEU A 107 -8.90 12.69 0.80
N THR A 108 -9.25 13.53 -0.16
CA THR A 108 -10.60 13.66 -0.69
C THR A 108 -10.55 14.19 -2.12
N THR A 109 -11.56 13.88 -2.92
CA THR A 109 -11.82 14.51 -4.21
C THR A 109 -13.29 14.41 -4.58
N ASP A 110 -13.76 15.32 -5.42
CA ASP A 110 -15.12 15.34 -5.95
C ASP A 110 -15.16 14.69 -7.34
N ILE A 111 -16.16 13.83 -7.55
CA ILE A 111 -16.47 13.19 -8.83
C ILE A 111 -17.78 13.79 -9.34
N SER A 112 -17.80 14.24 -10.58
CA SER A 112 -18.95 14.91 -11.20
C SER A 112 -19.13 14.45 -12.65
N GLY A 113 -20.25 14.85 -13.28
CA GLY A 113 -20.56 14.43 -14.65
C GLY A 113 -21.16 13.02 -14.72
N LEU A 114 -21.71 12.52 -13.61
CA LEU A 114 -22.29 11.19 -13.52
C LEU A 114 -23.73 11.16 -14.06
N VAL A 115 -24.15 9.97 -14.46
CA VAL A 115 -25.51 9.62 -14.87
C VAL A 115 -26.30 9.22 -13.62
N SER A 116 -27.53 9.70 -13.50
CA SER A 116 -28.42 9.36 -12.38
C SER A 116 -28.82 7.89 -12.40
N ASP A 117 -29.26 7.38 -11.24
CA ASP A 117 -29.66 5.97 -11.06
C ASP A 117 -28.61 4.94 -11.51
N THR A 118 -27.33 5.31 -11.45
CA THR A 118 -26.21 4.49 -11.91
C THR A 118 -25.28 4.16 -10.75
N MET A 119 -24.87 2.89 -10.66
CA MET A 119 -23.85 2.43 -9.73
C MET A 119 -22.47 2.57 -10.37
N TYR A 120 -21.54 3.17 -9.64
CA TYR A 120 -20.17 3.39 -10.05
C TYR A 120 -19.21 2.61 -9.15
N LEU A 121 -18.26 1.90 -9.76
CA LEU A 121 -17.06 1.40 -9.10
C LEU A 121 -15.97 2.46 -9.19
N VAL A 122 -15.39 2.81 -8.05
CA VAL A 122 -14.25 3.72 -7.93
C VAL A 122 -13.13 3.00 -7.22
N GLN A 123 -11.91 3.15 -7.73
CA GLN A 123 -10.72 2.55 -7.13
C GLN A 123 -9.75 3.66 -6.71
N VAL A 124 -9.06 3.50 -5.58
CA VAL A 124 -8.01 4.45 -5.13
C VAL A 124 -6.78 3.69 -4.63
N ALA A 125 -5.59 4.13 -5.05
CA ALA A 125 -4.28 3.63 -4.66
C ALA A 125 -3.38 4.79 -4.20
N GLY A 126 -2.44 4.51 -3.30
CA GLY A 126 -1.37 5.46 -2.98
C GLY A 126 -0.28 5.43 -4.05
N VAL A 127 0.40 6.56 -4.24
CA VAL A 127 1.50 6.71 -5.20
C VAL A 127 2.75 7.18 -4.48
N ASN A 128 3.90 6.56 -4.71
CA ASN A 128 5.21 7.03 -4.25
C ASN A 128 6.21 7.15 -5.42
N GLY A 129 7.47 7.46 -5.12
CA GLY A 129 8.52 7.61 -6.14
C GLY A 129 8.80 6.35 -6.99
N GLN A 130 8.34 5.18 -6.55
CA GLN A 130 8.48 3.91 -7.27
C GLN A 130 7.22 3.52 -8.05
N GLY A 131 6.12 4.26 -7.91
CA GLY A 131 4.89 4.08 -8.69
C GLY A 131 3.62 3.94 -7.87
N THR A 132 2.59 3.43 -8.52
CA THR A 132 1.25 3.24 -7.96
C THR A 132 1.15 1.93 -7.19
N GLY A 133 0.55 2.00 -6.01
CA GLY A 133 0.33 0.84 -5.15
C GLY A 133 -0.93 0.04 -5.49
N VAL A 134 -1.35 -0.77 -4.52
CA VAL A 134 -2.57 -1.58 -4.63
C VAL A 134 -3.81 -0.69 -4.52
N TYR A 135 -4.81 -0.94 -5.36
CA TYR A 135 -6.09 -0.25 -5.35
C TYR A 135 -7.05 -0.80 -4.29
N ARG A 136 -7.89 0.08 -3.74
CA ARG A 136 -9.07 -0.27 -2.96
C ARG A 136 -10.32 0.23 -3.67
N ASP A 137 -11.32 -0.63 -3.69
CA ASP A 137 -12.60 -0.37 -4.33
C ASP A 137 -13.59 0.31 -3.38
N LEU A 138 -14.43 1.17 -3.96
CA LEU A 138 -15.60 1.79 -3.36
C LEU A 138 -16.70 1.83 -4.40
N THR A 139 -17.88 1.35 -4.05
CA THR A 139 -19.08 1.49 -4.89
C THR A 139 -19.95 2.64 -4.40
N ALA A 140 -20.38 3.51 -5.30
CA ALA A 140 -21.33 4.58 -5.01
C ALA A 140 -22.43 4.62 -6.07
N THR A 141 -23.67 4.81 -5.65
CA THR A 141 -24.83 4.88 -6.55
C THR A 141 -25.42 6.27 -6.51
N THR A 142 -25.54 6.93 -7.66
CA THR A 142 -26.26 8.19 -7.79
C THR A 142 -27.76 7.93 -7.68
N PRO A 143 -28.54 8.73 -6.93
CA PRO A 143 -29.99 8.62 -6.88
C PRO A 143 -30.64 8.99 -8.22
N GLN A 144 -31.94 8.71 -8.33
CA GLN A 144 -32.80 9.25 -9.40
C GLN A 144 -32.91 10.78 -9.28
N SER A 145 -33.16 11.44 -10.42
CA SER A 145 -33.32 12.90 -10.55
C SER A 145 -34.61 13.43 -9.94
#